data_AF-A0A7C4MFL2-F1
#
_entry.id   AF-A0A7C4MFL2-F1
#
_cell.length_a   1.000
_cell.length_b   1.000
_cell.length_c   1.000
_cell.angle_alpha   90.00
_cell.angle_beta   90.00
_cell.angle_gamma   90.00
#
_symmetry.space_group_name_H-M   'P 1'
#
loop_
_entity.id
_entity.type
_entity.pdbx_description
1 polymer ?
#
loop_
_entity_poly.entity_id
_entity_poly.type
_entity_poly.pdbx_seq_one_letter_code
_entity_poly.pdbx_strand_id
1 'polypeptide(L)' 'LICWLSTDGRPLTNADIKEGLEVAVIGIKADERWRKPEGLAVFRPVLAELGYTGEYIPIEKLLK' A
#
# COMPACT_ATOMS: atom_id res chain seq x y z
N LEU A 1 -3.45 -1.54 2.42
CA LEU A 1 -2.33 -1.16 3.31
C LEU A 1 -1.06 -1.72 2.70
N ILE A 2 0.01 -0.94 2.68
CA ILE A 2 1.36 -1.41 2.34
C ILE A 2 2.17 -1.30 3.62
N CYS A 3 2.83 -2.38 4.03
CA CYS A 3 3.70 -2.37 5.21
C CYS A 3 5.03 -3.06 4.95
N TRP A 4 6.01 -2.69 5.78
CA TRP A 4 7.34 -3.26 5.80
C TRP A 4 7.41 -4.31 6.92
N LEU A 5 8.03 -5.44 6.62
CA LEU A 5 8.38 -6.47 7.59
C LEU A 5 9.87 -6.77 7.45
N SER A 6 10.60 -6.86 8.56
CA SER A 6 11.94 -7.42 8.52
C SER A 6 11.88 -8.90 8.12
N THR A 7 12.99 -9.44 7.63
CA THR A 7 13.09 -10.85 7.22
C THR A 7 12.96 -11.83 8.40
N ASP A 8 13.15 -11.37 9.64
CA ASP A 8 12.91 -12.12 10.88
C ASP A 8 11.48 -11.94 11.44
N GLY A 9 10.60 -11.25 10.72
CA GLY A 9 9.17 -11.20 11.02
C GLY A 9 8.71 -10.05 11.92
N ARG A 10 9.51 -9.01 12.11
CA ARG A 10 9.14 -7.83 12.91
C ARG A 10 8.52 -6.73 12.04
N PRO A 11 7.43 -6.08 12.48
CA PRO A 11 6.87 -4.95 11.77
C PRO A 11 7.81 -3.75 11.83
N LEU A 12 7.92 -3.04 10.70
CA LEU A 12 8.72 -1.83 10.57
C LEU A 12 7.82 -0.65 10.18
N THR A 13 8.08 0.52 10.75
CA THR A 13 7.45 1.78 10.36
C THR A 13 8.30 2.50 9.32
N ASN A 14 7.76 3.54 8.69
CA ASN A 14 8.52 4.35 7.75
C ASN A 14 9.77 5.01 8.38
N ALA A 15 9.78 5.22 9.70
CA ALA A 15 10.93 5.80 10.41
C ALA A 15 12.09 4.80 10.61
N ASP A 16 11.81 3.50 10.51
CA ASP A 16 12.82 2.44 10.67
C ASP A 16 13.58 2.14 9.36
N ILE A 17 13.05 2.60 8.22
CA ILE A 17 13.56 2.27 6.89
C ILE A 17 14.82 3.07 6.56
N LYS A 18 15.83 2.36 6.03
CA LYS A 18 17.10 2.92 5.57
C LYS A 18 17.62 2.14 4.38
N GLU A 19 18.45 2.79 3.56
CA GLU A 19 19.12 2.13 2.43
C GLU A 19 19.95 0.93 2.89
N GLY A 20 19.94 -0.13 2.09
CA GLY A 20 20.63 -1.39 2.41
C GLY A 20 19.91 -2.30 3.40
N LEU A 21 18.76 -1.90 3.95
CA LEU A 21 17.94 -2.78 4.79
C LEU A 21 17.16 -3.78 3.92
N GLU A 22 17.36 -5.06 4.17
CA GLU A 22 16.54 -6.11 3.55
C GLU A 22 15.18 -6.20 4.25
N VAL A 23 14.11 -6.09 3.46
CA VAL A 23 12.73 -6.07 3.95
C VAL A 23 11.82 -6.89 3.03
N ALA A 24 10.78 -7.47 3.61
CA ALA A 24 9.61 -7.93 2.88
C ALA A 24 8.58 -6.80 2.80
N VAL A 25 8.00 -6.61 1.61
CA VAL A 25 6.92 -5.63 1.37
C VAL A 25 5.60 -6.39 1.27
N ILE A 26 4.65 -6.05 2.13
CA ILE A 26 3.38 -6.75 2.21
C ILE A 26 2.26 -5.81 1.81
N GLY A 27 1.49 -6.21 0.79
CA GLY A 27 0.25 -5.56 0.43
C GLY A 27 -0.95 -6.30 1.01
N ILE A 28 -1.79 -5.58 1.75
CA ILE A 28 -3.01 -6.11 2.35
C ILE A 28 -4.21 -5.46 1.67
N LYS A 29 -5.18 -6.32 1.28
CA LYS A 29 -6.47 -5.92 0.71
C LYS A 29 -7.11 -4.83 1.59
N ALA A 30 -7.57 -3.76 0.95
CA ALA A 30 -8.28 -2.69 1.64
C ALA A 30 -9.66 -3.18 2.15
N ASP A 31 -10.10 -2.63 3.29
CA ASP A 31 -11.46 -2.84 3.78
C ASP A 31 -12.51 -2.45 2.72
N GLU A 32 -13.61 -3.19 2.63
CA GLU A 32 -14.64 -3.00 1.60
C GLU A 32 -15.19 -1.57 1.55
N ARG A 33 -15.23 -0.84 2.67
CA ARG A 33 -15.69 0.55 2.69
C ARG A 33 -14.82 1.48 1.84
N TRP A 34 -13.53 1.19 1.73
CA TRP A 34 -12.57 2.02 0.99
C TRP A 34 -12.47 1.65 -0.49
N ARG A 35 -13.09 0.54 -0.90
CA ARG A 35 -13.08 0.05 -2.29
C ARG A 35 -14.23 0.60 -3.11
N LYS A 36 -15.21 1.23 -2.45
CA LYS A 36 -16.36 1.88 -3.09
C LYS A 36 -15.93 3.21 -3.72
N PRO A 37 -16.68 3.73 -4.71
CA PRO A 37 -16.35 4.98 -5.39
C PRO A 37 -16.10 6.16 -4.43
N GLU A 38 -16.88 6.26 -3.36
CA GLU A 38 -16.78 7.33 -2.36
C GLU A 38 -15.49 7.21 -1.54
N GLY A 39 -15.10 5.99 -1.21
CA GLY A 39 -13.83 5.71 -0.52
C GLY A 39 -12.62 6.03 -1.40
N LEU A 40 -12.67 5.61 -2.67
CA LEU A 40 -11.60 5.90 -3.63
C LEU A 40 -11.47 7.40 -3.92
N ALA A 41 -12.59 8.14 -3.93
CA ALA A 41 -12.59 9.58 -4.12
C ALA A 41 -11.77 10.34 -3.07
N VAL A 42 -11.64 9.80 -1.84
CA VAL A 42 -10.80 10.38 -0.79
C VAL A 42 -9.31 10.27 -1.13
N PHE A 43 -8.87 9.15 -1.73
CA PHE A 43 -7.46 8.89 -2.01
C PHE A 43 -7.00 9.48 -3.35
N ARG A 44 -7.90 9.62 -4.33
CA ARG A 44 -7.56 10.09 -5.69
C ARG A 44 -6.78 11.41 -5.73
N PRO A 45 -7.17 12.49 -5.02
CA PRO A 45 -6.42 13.74 -5.04
C PRO A 45 -5.00 13.58 -4.47
N VAL A 46 -4.87 12.87 -3.35
CA VAL A 46 -3.57 12.62 -2.69
C VAL A 46 -2.64 11.82 -3.60
N LEU A 47 -3.16 10.78 -4.27
CA LEU A 47 -2.37 10.00 -5.22
C LEU A 47 -1.96 10.83 -6.43
N ALA A 48 -2.83 11.72 -6.93
CA ALA A 48 -2.51 12.61 -8.03
C ALA A 48 -1.41 13.61 -7.66
N GLU A 49 -1.40 14.16 -6.43
CA GLU A 49 -0.30 15.00 -5.92
C GLU A 49 1.03 14.25 -5.86
N LEU A 50 0.99 12.94 -5.60
CA LEU A 50 2.16 12.04 -5.66
C LEU A 50 2.52 11.58 -7.09
N GLY A 51 1.80 12.07 -8.11
CA GLY A 51 2.04 11.75 -9.52
C GLY A 51 1.43 10.44 -10.01
N TYR A 52 0.54 9.81 -9.23
CA TYR A 52 -0.16 8.58 -9.60
C TYR A 52 -1.62 8.85 -9.99
N THR A 53 -1.93 8.66 -11.28
CA THR A 53 -3.28 8.85 -11.84
C THR A 53 -3.93 7.55 -12.34
N GLY A 54 -3.40 6.40 -11.91
CA GLY A 54 -3.92 5.09 -12.30
C GLY A 54 -5.23 4.72 -11.60
N GLU A 55 -5.94 3.74 -12.14
CA GLU A 55 -7.16 3.22 -11.53
C GLU A 55 -6.87 2.24 -10.39
N TYR A 56 -7.83 2.13 -9.46
CA TYR A 56 -7.73 1.16 -8.38
C TYR A 56 -7.86 -0.28 -8.91
N ILE A 57 -6.81 -1.07 -8.71
CA ILE A 57 -6.81 -2.51 -8.98
C ILE A 57 -6.69 -3.26 -7.64
N PRO A 58 -7.68 -4.10 -7.27
CA PRO A 58 -7.56 -5.01 -6.14
C PRO A 58 -6.28 -5.84 -6.15
N ILE A 59 -5.55 -5.86 -5.05
CA ILE A 59 -4.28 -6.57 -4.97
C ILE A 59 -4.45 -8.09 -5.18
N GLU A 60 -5.57 -8.65 -4.72
CA GLU A 60 -5.90 -10.06 -4.93
C GLU A 60 -6.14 -10.44 -6.40
N LYS A 61 -6.26 -9.46 -7.30
CA LYS A 61 -6.33 -9.66 -8.76
C LYS A 61 -4.96 -9.56 -9.45
N LEU A 62 -3.95 -9.07 -8.74
CA LEU A 62 -2.58 -8.90 -9.26
C LEU A 62 -1.69 -10.13 -8.99
N LEU A 63 -2.08 -10.96 -8.01
CA LEU A 63 -1.40 -12.21 -7.70
C LEU A 63 -1.87 -13.28 -8.70
N LYS A 64 -0.91 -13.93 -9.38
CA LYS A 64 -1.14 -15.13 -10.20
C LYS A 64 -0.98 -16.38 -9.35
#